data_AF-A0A1L9NVN9-F1
#
_entry.id   AF-A0A1L9NVN9-F1
#
_cell.length_a   1.000
_cell.length_b   1.000
_cell.length_c   1.000
_cell.angle_alpha   90.00
_cell.angle_beta   90.00
_cell.angle_gamma   90.00
#
_symmetry.space_group_name_H-M   'P 1'
#
loop_
_entity.id
_entity.type
_entity.pdbx_description
1 polymer ?
#
loop_
_entity_poly.entity_id
_entity_poly.type
_entity_poly.pdbx_seq_one_letter_code
_entity_poly.pdbx_strand_id
1 'polypeptide(L)'
;MPLTLQDLIALTRYCAGFGPDERATKCHEVLKRVNEAACFNGITGKVHPFYGDGSITSLLMRYSLGQIPSSLDYKMLTVLLTVVLTLFEASKEKL
;
A
#
# COMPACT_ATOMS: atom_id res chain seq x y z
N MET A 1 8.00 9.51 -1.83
CA MET A 1 7.90 8.77 -3.12
C MET A 1 6.65 9.23 -3.87
N PRO A 2 6.68 9.46 -5.20
CA PRO A 2 5.45 9.76 -5.94
C PRO A 2 4.52 8.54 -5.93
N LEU A 3 3.26 8.74 -5.57
CA LEU A 3 2.24 7.69 -5.53
C LEU A 3 1.51 7.62 -6.87
N THR A 4 1.43 6.44 -7.48
CA THR A 4 0.71 6.26 -8.74
C THR A 4 -0.75 5.82 -8.52
N LEU A 5 -1.59 6.00 -9.53
CA LEU A 5 -2.95 5.46 -9.52
C LEU A 5 -2.93 3.92 -9.36
N GLN A 6 -1.95 3.25 -9.96
CA GLN A 6 -1.79 1.80 -9.85
C GLN A 6 -1.47 1.38 -8.41
N ASP A 7 -0.65 2.15 -7.69
CA ASP A 7 -0.36 1.90 -6.27
C ASP A 7 -1.62 2.05 -5.41
N LEU A 8 -2.44 3.07 -5.68
CA LEU A 8 -3.72 3.27 -4.99
C LEU A 8 -4.67 2.08 -5.22
N ILE A 9 -4.79 1.64 -6.47
CA ILE A 9 -5.61 0.47 -6.83
C ILE A 9 -5.07 -0.79 -6.16
N ALA A 10 -3.76 -1.01 -6.18
CA ALA A 10 -3.13 -2.19 -5.58
C ALA A 10 -3.32 -2.21 -4.05
N LEU A 11 -3.11 -1.07 -3.36
CA LEU A 11 -3.36 -0.92 -1.93
C LEU A 11 -4.82 -1.15 -1.57
N THR A 12 -5.74 -0.65 -2.39
CA THR A 12 -7.18 -0.86 -2.20
C THR A 12 -7.52 -2.35 -2.31
N ARG A 13 -6.98 -3.06 -3.31
CA ARG A 13 -7.15 -4.51 -3.45
C ARG A 13 -6.60 -5.30 -2.28
N TYR A 14 -5.44 -4.89 -1.78
CA TYR A 14 -4.82 -5.49 -0.61
C TYR A 14 -5.70 -5.29 0.63
N CYS A 15 -6.10 -4.05 0.90
CA CYS A 15 -6.91 -3.70 2.08
C CYS A 15 -8.33 -4.30 2.03
N ALA A 16 -8.88 -4.55 0.84
CA ALA A 16 -10.19 -5.18 0.69
C ALA A 16 -10.26 -6.61 1.26
N GLY A 17 -9.10 -7.27 1.42
CA GLY A 17 -9.00 -8.59 2.05
C GLY A 17 -9.14 -8.58 3.58
N PHE A 18 -9.16 -7.40 4.21
CA PHE A 18 -9.14 -7.24 5.67
C PHE A 18 -10.41 -6.60 6.23
N GLY A 19 -10.67 -6.85 7.52
CA GLY A 19 -11.79 -6.25 8.25
C GLY A 19 -11.65 -4.72 8.37
N PRO A 20 -12.76 -3.98 8.58
CA PRO A 20 -12.73 -2.51 8.67
C PRO A 20 -11.68 -1.97 9.66
N ASP A 21 -11.56 -2.61 10.82
CA ASP A 21 -10.67 -2.18 11.91
C ASP A 21 -9.18 -2.46 11.62
N GLU A 22 -8.89 -3.36 10.67
CA GLU A 22 -7.53 -3.78 10.34
C GLU A 22 -6.93 -3.02 9.15
N ARG A 23 -7.80 -2.45 8.28
CA ARG A 23 -7.39 -1.86 6.99
C ARG A 23 -6.33 -0.77 7.14
N ALA A 24 -6.54 0.16 8.07
CA ALA A 24 -5.60 1.26 8.29
C ALA A 24 -4.23 0.74 8.74
N THR A 25 -4.22 -0.20 9.69
CA THR A 25 -2.99 -0.85 10.17
C THR A 25 -2.28 -1.61 9.05
N LYS A 26 -3.02 -2.37 8.24
CA LYS A 26 -2.46 -3.12 7.12
C LYS A 26 -1.92 -2.20 6.02
N CYS A 27 -2.59 -1.08 5.76
CA CYS A 27 -2.09 -0.07 4.84
C CYS A 27 -0.78 0.54 5.36
N HIS A 28 -0.72 0.93 6.64
CA HIS A 28 0.51 1.44 7.27
C HIS A 28 1.66 0.43 7.25
N GLU A 29 1.40 -0.86 7.50
CA GLU A 29 2.42 -1.91 7.40
C GLU A 29 3.06 -1.95 6.01
N VAL A 30 2.26 -1.83 4.94
CA VAL A 30 2.76 -1.80 3.56
C VAL A 30 3.62 -0.57 3.35
N LEU A 31 3.15 0.63 3.74
CA LEU A 31 3.90 1.87 3.58
C LEU A 31 5.24 1.84 4.33
N LYS A 32 5.25 1.29 5.55
CA LYS A 32 6.48 1.12 6.33
C LYS A 32 7.49 0.22 5.61
N ARG A 33 7.06 -0.94 5.12
CA ARG A 33 7.93 -1.89 4.38
C ARG A 33 8.47 -1.29 3.07
N VAL A 34 7.65 -0.51 2.37
CA VAL A 34 8.04 0.23 1.17
C VAL A 34 9.14 1.24 1.50
N ASN A 35 8.98 2.01 2.58
CA ASN A 35 10.00 2.97 3.01
C ASN A 35 11.30 2.28 3.45
N GLU A 36 11.20 1.18 4.22
CA GLU A 36 12.36 0.37 4.60
C GLU A 36 13.15 -0.13 3.37
N ALA A 37 12.43 -0.59 2.34
CA ALA A 37 13.03 -1.05 1.10
C ALA A 37 13.68 0.08 0.29
N ALA A 38 13.01 1.24 0.21
CA ALA A 38 13.55 2.43 -0.46
C ALA A 38 14.82 2.93 0.25
N CYS A 39 14.83 2.94 1.59
CA CYS A 39 15.98 3.30 2.39
C CYS A 39 17.14 2.31 2.18
N PHE A 40 16.87 0.99 2.23
CA PHE A 40 17.87 -0.04 1.97
C PHE A 40 18.49 0.11 0.57
N ASN A 41 17.67 0.37 -0.45
CA ASN A 41 18.14 0.61 -1.81
C ASN A 41 18.99 1.88 -1.89
N GLY A 42 18.56 2.98 -1.26
CA GLY A 42 19.31 4.23 -1.20
C GLY A 42 20.69 4.09 -0.53
N ILE A 43 20.81 3.23 0.48
CA ILE A 43 22.08 2.99 1.19
C ILE A 43 22.98 2.01 0.44
N THR A 44 22.42 0.90 -0.06
CA THR A 44 23.21 -0.23 -0.56
C THR A 44 23.33 -0.30 -2.08
N GLY A 45 22.48 0.46 -2.80
CA GLY A 45 22.28 0.35 -4.25
C GLY A 45 21.65 -0.97 -4.68
N LYS A 46 21.09 -1.76 -3.74
CA LYS A 46 20.52 -3.09 -4.00
C LYS A 46 19.04 -3.14 -3.65
N VAL A 47 18.32 -4.00 -4.35
CA VAL A 47 16.91 -4.31 -4.07
C VAL A 47 16.78 -5.02 -2.72
N HIS A 48 15.83 -4.63 -1.88
CA HIS A 48 15.58 -5.29 -0.59
C HIS A 48 15.06 -6.73 -0.82
N PRO A 49 15.66 -7.76 -0.19
CA PRO A 49 15.36 -9.16 -0.51
C PRO A 49 13.88 -9.53 -0.29
N PHE A 50 13.24 -8.95 0.73
CA PHE A 50 11.86 -9.26 1.08
C PHE A 50 10.83 -8.30 0.50
N TYR A 51 11.24 -7.06 0.23
CA TYR A 51 10.31 -5.94 -0.02
C TYR A 51 10.50 -5.30 -1.40
N GLY A 52 11.47 -5.75 -2.18
CA GLY A 52 11.70 -5.26 -3.52
C GLY A 52 12.42 -3.92 -3.54
N ASP A 53 12.09 -3.13 -4.55
CA ASP A 53 12.78 -1.88 -4.92
C ASP A 53 12.31 -0.66 -4.12
N GLY A 54 11.32 -0.83 -3.23
CA GLY A 54 10.68 0.27 -2.52
C GLY A 54 9.50 0.86 -3.26
N SER A 55 8.91 0.17 -4.23
CA SER A 55 7.60 0.53 -4.78
C SER A 55 6.46 -0.28 -4.13
N ILE A 56 5.31 0.37 -3.95
CA ILE A 56 4.10 -0.26 -3.40
C ILE A 56 3.67 -1.44 -4.27
N THR A 57 3.59 -1.22 -5.59
CA THR A 57 3.19 -2.27 -6.52
C THR A 57 4.13 -3.49 -6.46
N SER A 58 5.45 -3.32 -6.48
CA SER A 58 6.40 -4.44 -6.40
C SER A 58 6.29 -5.23 -5.10
N LEU A 59 6.03 -4.55 -3.97
CA LEU A 59 5.76 -5.22 -2.69
C LEU A 59 4.44 -5.98 -2.75
N LEU A 60 3.37 -5.34 -3.24
CA LEU A 60 2.02 -5.90 -3.25
C LEU A 60 1.83 -7.07 -4.22
N MET A 61 2.63 -7.17 -5.29
CA MET A 61 2.66 -8.35 -6.16
C MET A 61 3.06 -9.64 -5.44
N ARG A 62 3.65 -9.54 -4.24
CA ARG A 62 4.01 -10.69 -3.39
C ARG A 62 2.85 -11.20 -2.54
N TYR A 63 1.72 -10.49 -2.50
CA TYR A 63 0.53 -10.86 -1.74
C TYR A 63 -0.58 -11.32 -2.68
N SER A 64 -1.46 -12.19 -2.17
CA SER A 64 -2.71 -12.51 -2.85
C SER A 64 -3.66 -11.31 -2.77
N LEU A 65 -3.71 -10.52 -3.84
CA LEU A 65 -4.58 -9.35 -3.92
C LEU A 65 -6.03 -9.74 -4.18
N GLY A 66 -6.96 -9.19 -3.40
CA GLY A 66 -8.39 -9.33 -3.66
C GLY A 66 -8.78 -8.80 -5.05
N GLN A 67 -9.92 -9.24 -5.57
CA GLN A 67 -10.48 -8.65 -6.79
C GLN A 67 -11.19 -7.33 -6.45
N ILE A 68 -10.97 -6.31 -7.28
CA ILE A 68 -11.86 -5.14 -7.28
C ILE A 68 -13.04 -5.49 -8.18
N PRO A 69 -14.28 -5.45 -7.67
CA PRO A 69 -15.45 -5.57 -8.53
C PRO A 69 -15.49 -4.42 -9.55
N SER A 70 -16.01 -4.69 -10.74
CA SER A 70 -16.18 -3.69 -11.81
C SER A 70 -17.12 -2.54 -11.41
N SER A 71 -17.97 -2.76 -10.41
CA SER A 71 -18.79 -1.74 -9.75
C SER A 71 -18.23 -1.40 -8.37
N LEU A 72 -18.16 -0.10 -8.06
CA LEU A 72 -17.83 0.40 -6.73
C LEU A 72 -19.06 0.28 -5.82
N ASP A 73 -19.10 -0.77 -4.99
CA ASP A 73 -20.07 -0.88 -3.92
C ASP A 73 -19.66 -0.06 -2.68
N TYR A 74 -20.56 0.07 -1.71
CA TYR A 74 -20.31 0.83 -0.49
C TYR A 74 -19.10 0.29 0.29
N LYS A 75 -18.90 -1.03 0.29
CA LYS A 75 -17.75 -1.68 0.95
C LYS A 75 -16.44 -1.21 0.32
N MET A 76 -16.34 -1.22 -1.00
CA MET A 76 -15.16 -0.79 -1.73
C MET A 76 -14.91 0.71 -1.61
N LEU A 77 -15.96 1.54 -1.55
CA LEU A 77 -15.84 2.96 -1.25
C LEU A 77 -15.26 3.19 0.14
N THR A 78 -15.69 2.44 1.15
CA THR A 78 -15.10 2.52 2.49
C THR A 78 -13.63 2.10 2.48
N VAL A 79 -13.27 1.02 1.79
CA VAL A 79 -11.86 0.59 1.66
C VAL A 79 -11.02 1.68 1.01
N LEU A 80 -11.46 2.22 -0.12
CA LEU A 80 -10.77 3.28 -0.85
C LEU A 80 -10.59 4.51 0.03
N LEU A 81 -11.64 4.93 0.75
CA LEU A 81 -11.58 6.05 1.68
C LEU A 81 -10.54 5.82 2.78
N THR A 82 -10.52 4.62 3.38
CA THR A 82 -9.50 4.28 4.40
C THR A 82 -8.08 4.38 3.83
N VAL A 83 -7.85 3.86 2.62
CA VAL A 83 -6.52 3.93 1.97
C VAL A 83 -6.13 5.38 1.71
N VAL A 84 -7.02 6.20 1.14
CA VAL A 84 -6.75 7.61 0.83
C VAL A 84 -6.45 8.41 2.10
N LEU A 85 -7.24 8.22 3.17
CA LEU A 85 -6.99 8.88 4.45
C LEU A 85 -5.66 8.47 5.06
N THR A 86 -5.34 7.17 5.03
CA THR A 86 -4.06 6.64 5.53
C THR A 86 -2.87 7.22 4.76
N LEU A 87 -2.96 7.30 3.43
CA LEU A 87 -1.92 7.89 2.59
C LEU A 87 -1.73 9.39 2.88
N PHE A 88 -2.83 10.11 3.11
CA PHE A 88 -2.80 11.52 3.47
C PHE A 88 -2.14 11.74 4.84
N GLU A 89 -2.45 10.91 5.83
CA GLU A 89 -1.79 10.94 7.15
C GLU A 89 -0.29 10.64 7.03
N ALA A 90 0.09 9.57 6.34
CA ALA A 90 1.49 9.21 6.12
C ALA A 90 2.29 10.33 5.41
N SER A 91 1.65 11.08 4.49
CA SER A 91 2.28 12.22 3.82
C SER A 91 2.64 13.38 4.77
N LYS A 92 1.90 13.52 5.88
CA LYS A 92 2.18 14.56 6.90
C LYS A 92 3.35 14.17 7.80
N GLU A 93 3.53 12.88 8.03
CA GLU A 93 4.56 12.35 8.93
C GLU A 93 5.97 12.33 8.34
N LYS A 94 6.16 12.80 7.09
CA LYS A 94 7.42 12.72 6.35
C LYS A 94 7.99 11.29 6.31
N LEU A 95 7.12 10.31 6.05
CA LEU A 95 7.54 9.02 5.50
C LEU A 95 8.01 9.18 4.04
#